data_AF-A0A9D3YL37-F1
#
_entry.id   AF-A0A9D3YL37-F1
#
_cell.length_a   1.000
_cell.length_b   1.000
_cell.length_c   1.000
_cell.angle_alpha   90.00
_cell.angle_beta   90.00
_cell.angle_gamma   90.00
#
_symmetry.space_group_name_H-M   'P 1'
#
loop_
_entity.id
_entity.type
_entity.pdbx_description
1 polymer ?
#
loop_
_entity_poly.entity_id
_entity_poly.type
_entity_poly.pdbx_seq_one_letter_code
_entity_poly.pdbx_strand_id
1 'polypeptide(L)'
;MPNRYEILLPYGTVQREIYEQYKKDVENPVCKSQFYKKWKENFQFVKAKKTNSFTRCTTCVTLERQLTKTTCTEMRAFYRQKKEEHNLRQMFERKTYYSKRELAQQSPRQHMSIIIDGMDQ
;
A
#
# COMPACT_ATOMS: atom_id res chain seq x y z
N MET A 1 -20.86 -6.65 3.70
CA MET A 1 -19.41 -6.30 3.61
C MET A 1 -18.93 -6.62 2.22
N PRO A 2 -18.36 -5.67 1.46
CA PRO A 2 -17.95 -5.95 0.08
C PRO A 2 -16.75 -6.90 0.07
N ASN A 3 -16.93 -8.06 -0.58
CA ASN A 3 -15.97 -9.12 -0.96
C ASN A 3 -14.94 -9.59 0.10
N ARG A 4 -15.34 -10.61 0.85
CA ARG A 4 -14.60 -11.29 1.94
C ARG A 4 -13.29 -12.02 1.55
N TYR A 5 -12.87 -12.04 0.28
CA TYR A 5 -11.77 -12.90 -0.18
C TYR A 5 -10.71 -12.18 -1.04
N GLU A 6 -10.82 -10.88 -1.29
CA GLU A 6 -9.84 -10.17 -2.12
C GLU A 6 -8.79 -9.47 -1.23
N ILE A 7 -7.51 -9.78 -1.46
CA ILE A 7 -6.38 -9.08 -0.85
C ILE A 7 -5.93 -8.00 -1.83
N LEU A 8 -6.13 -6.74 -1.47
CA LEU A 8 -5.71 -5.62 -2.29
C LEU A 8 -4.25 -5.25 -1.99
N LEU A 9 -3.42 -5.27 -3.03
CA LEU A 9 -2.04 -4.81 -2.92
C LEU A 9 -1.98 -3.31 -2.58
N PRO A 10 -0.92 -2.88 -1.87
CA PRO A 10 -0.64 -1.47 -1.68
C PRO A 10 -0.57 -0.72 -3.00
N TYR A 11 -0.88 0.56 -2.93
CA TYR A 11 -1.01 1.40 -4.12
C TYR A 11 0.33 1.62 -4.82
N GLY A 12 0.34 1.41 -6.14
CA GLY A 12 1.53 1.51 -6.99
C GLY A 12 2.44 0.28 -6.95
N THR A 13 2.14 -0.72 -6.09
CA THR A 13 2.84 -2.00 -6.12
C THR A 13 2.47 -2.74 -7.39
N VAL A 14 3.43 -2.81 -8.31
CA VAL A 14 3.30 -3.63 -9.53
C VAL A 14 3.88 -5.02 -9.28
N GLN A 15 3.37 -6.04 -9.96
CA GLN A 15 3.90 -7.42 -9.88
C GLN A 15 5.41 -7.51 -10.12
N ARG A 16 6.00 -6.55 -10.85
CA ARG A 16 7.44 -6.41 -11.00
C ARG A 16 8.15 -6.11 -9.68
N GLU A 17 7.66 -5.16 -8.87
CA GLU A 17 8.27 -4.80 -7.59
C GLU A 17 8.20 -5.97 -6.59
N ILE A 18 7.08 -6.72 -6.61
CA ILE A 18 6.95 -7.95 -5.81
C ILE A 18 7.99 -8.98 -6.23
N TYR A 19 8.23 -9.13 -7.54
CA TYR A 19 9.26 -10.04 -8.03
C TYR A 19 10.68 -9.59 -7.65
N GLU A 20 10.97 -8.28 -7.68
CA GLU A 20 12.25 -7.77 -7.21
C GLU A 20 12.45 -7.99 -5.71
N GLN A 21 11.38 -7.87 -4.90
CA GLN A 21 11.44 -8.20 -3.48
C GLN A 21 11.65 -9.71 -3.27
N TYR A 22 10.90 -10.55 -3.96
CA TYR A 22 11.07 -12.02 -3.95
C TYR A 22 12.50 -12.45 -4.27
N LYS A 23 13.16 -11.78 -5.22
CA LYS A 23 14.58 -12.05 -5.55
C LYS A 23 15.55 -11.74 -4.43
N LYS A 24 15.25 -10.74 -3.59
CA LYS A 24 16.09 -10.38 -2.44
C LYS A 24 15.91 -11.34 -1.28
N ASP A 25 14.69 -11.84 -1.11
CA ASP A 25 14.31 -12.66 0.04
C ASP A 25 14.57 -14.16 -0.18
N VAL A 26 14.81 -14.61 -1.42
CA VAL A 26 14.98 -16.02 -1.77
C VAL A 26 16.33 -16.28 -2.44
N GLU A 27 17.08 -17.24 -1.90
CA GLU A 27 18.44 -17.58 -2.32
C GLU A 27 18.53 -18.13 -3.76
N ASN A 28 17.49 -18.85 -4.23
CA ASN A 28 17.38 -19.39 -5.59
C ASN A 28 16.03 -19.02 -6.23
N PRO A 29 15.85 -17.77 -6.70
CA PRO A 29 14.58 -17.31 -7.22
C PRO A 29 14.27 -17.91 -8.59
N VAL A 30 13.03 -18.34 -8.79
CA VAL A 30 12.56 -18.80 -10.11
C VAL A 30 12.59 -17.67 -11.13
N CYS A 31 12.63 -18.02 -12.41
CA CYS A 31 12.59 -17.02 -13.48
C CYS A 31 11.25 -16.27 -13.47
N LYS A 32 11.26 -15.04 -13.99
CA LYS A 32 10.12 -14.12 -13.94
C LYS A 32 8.82 -14.71 -14.52
N SER A 33 8.92 -15.47 -15.62
CA SER A 33 7.78 -16.12 -16.26
C SER A 33 7.18 -17.22 -15.37
N GLN A 34 8.02 -18.05 -14.74
CA GLN A 34 7.58 -19.06 -13.78
C GLN A 34 6.96 -18.43 -12.53
N PHE A 35 7.52 -17.34 -12.03
CA PHE A 35 6.96 -16.57 -10.92
C PHE A 35 5.54 -16.07 -11.25
N TYR A 36 5.35 -15.43 -12.41
CA TYR A 36 4.03 -14.95 -12.81
C TYR A 36 3.01 -16.06 -13.06
N LYS A 37 3.46 -17.20 -13.59
CA LYS A 37 2.59 -18.38 -13.74
C LYS A 37 2.09 -18.86 -12.37
N LYS A 38 3.02 -19.10 -11.43
CA LYS A 38 2.69 -19.50 -10.06
C LYS A 38 1.85 -18.46 -9.32
N TRP A 39 2.10 -17.17 -9.56
CA TRP A 39 1.30 -16.08 -9.01
C TRP A 39 -0.14 -16.15 -9.49
N LYS A 40 -0.36 -16.34 -10.79
CA LYS A 40 -1.70 -16.43 -11.38
C LYS A 40 -2.47 -17.65 -10.87
N GLU A 41 -1.79 -18.78 -10.69
CA GLU A 41 -2.39 -20.03 -10.19
C GLU A 41 -2.75 -19.95 -8.71
N ASN A 42 -1.85 -19.44 -7.87
CA ASN A 42 -1.99 -19.54 -6.41
C ASN A 42 -2.47 -18.25 -5.73
N PHE A 43 -2.36 -17.10 -6.38
CA PHE A 43 -2.64 -15.78 -5.79
C PHE A 43 -3.63 -14.96 -6.61
N GLN A 44 -4.58 -15.62 -7.27
CA GLN A 44 -5.66 -14.97 -8.04
C GLN A 44 -6.54 -14.01 -7.20
N PHE A 45 -6.59 -14.22 -5.89
CA PHE A 45 -7.28 -13.36 -4.93
C PHE A 45 -6.50 -12.09 -4.58
N VAL A 46 -5.21 -12.00 -4.95
CA VAL A 46 -4.38 -10.81 -4.72
C VAL A 46 -4.49 -9.88 -5.92
N LYS A 47 -5.19 -8.76 -5.76
CA LYS A 47 -5.48 -7.80 -6.84
C LYS A 47 -4.79 -6.46 -6.62
N ALA A 48 -4.33 -5.85 -7.70
CA ALA A 48 -3.89 -4.45 -7.65
C ALA A 48 -5.11 -3.54 -7.40
N LYS A 49 -5.01 -2.64 -6.43
CA LYS A 49 -6.10 -1.71 -6.10
C LYS A 49 -6.32 -0.74 -7.26
N LYS A 50 -7.52 -0.74 -7.86
CA LYS A 50 -7.97 0.35 -8.75
C LYS A 50 -8.16 1.60 -7.89
N THR A 51 -7.57 2.73 -8.29
CA THR A 51 -7.66 3.99 -7.56
C THR A 51 -8.17 5.10 -8.46
N ASN A 52 -8.96 6.00 -7.87
CA ASN A 52 -9.32 7.30 -8.42
C ASN A 52 -8.68 8.43 -7.57
N SER A 53 -8.84 9.69 -7.95
CA SER A 53 -8.33 10.85 -7.19
C SER A 53 -8.82 10.87 -5.74
N PHE A 54 -10.08 10.49 -5.49
CA PHE A 54 -10.69 10.45 -4.15
C PHE A 54 -10.09 9.38 -3.23
N THR A 55 -9.50 8.32 -3.79
CA THR A 55 -8.84 7.26 -3.01
C THR A 55 -7.37 7.53 -2.68
N ARG A 56 -6.81 8.67 -3.09
CA ARG A 56 -5.38 8.99 -2.95
C ARG A 56 -5.18 10.31 -2.22
N CYS A 57 -4.29 10.33 -1.23
CA CYS A 57 -3.90 11.58 -0.59
C CYS A 57 -3.01 12.41 -1.53
N THR A 58 -3.01 13.73 -1.32
CA THR A 58 -2.22 14.69 -2.10
C THR A 58 -0.73 14.36 -2.12
N THR A 59 -0.18 13.90 -0.99
CA THR A 59 1.23 13.50 -0.89
C THR A 59 1.57 12.31 -1.79
N CYS A 60 0.74 11.27 -1.80
CA CYS A 60 0.91 10.12 -2.71
C CYS A 60 0.93 10.57 -4.17
N VAL A 61 -0.05 11.40 -4.57
CA VAL A 61 -0.15 11.91 -5.94
C VAL A 61 1.08 12.74 -6.31
N THR A 62 1.58 13.55 -5.38
CA THR A 62 2.74 14.42 -5.60
C THR A 62 4.02 13.61 -5.79
N LEU A 63 4.29 12.67 -4.88
CA LEU A 63 5.48 11.81 -4.95
C LEU A 63 5.50 10.97 -6.23
N GLU A 64 4.36 10.48 -6.68
CA GLU A 64 4.26 9.75 -7.94
C GLU A 64 4.51 10.62 -9.15
N ARG A 65 3.94 11.83 -9.18
CA ARG A 65 4.23 12.79 -10.25
C ARG A 65 5.72 13.09 -10.31
N GLN A 66 6.40 13.24 -9.18
CA GLN A 66 7.85 13.43 -9.14
C GLN A 66 8.61 12.20 -9.64
N LEU A 67 8.21 10.99 -9.24
CA LEU A 67 8.79 9.74 -9.75
C LEU A 67 8.59 9.56 -11.26
N THR A 68 7.48 10.00 -11.83
CA THR A 68 7.25 9.92 -13.28
C THR A 68 8.08 10.95 -14.04
N LYS A 69 8.21 12.17 -13.51
CA LYS A 69 8.96 13.27 -14.15
C LYS A 69 10.48 13.10 -14.06
N THR A 70 10.97 12.46 -13.01
CA THR A 70 12.41 12.37 -12.72
C THR A 70 13.05 11.22 -13.50
N THR A 71 14.04 11.54 -14.32
CA THR A 71 14.87 10.56 -15.05
C THR A 71 16.13 10.17 -14.28
N CYS A 72 16.68 11.08 -13.47
CA CYS A 72 17.88 10.85 -12.66
C CYS A 72 17.69 9.72 -11.62
N THR A 73 18.55 8.71 -11.65
CA THR A 73 18.45 7.50 -10.80
C THR A 73 18.51 7.82 -9.30
N GLU A 74 19.41 8.71 -8.87
CA GLU A 74 19.57 9.08 -7.46
C GLU A 74 18.34 9.81 -6.92
N MET A 75 17.83 10.78 -7.69
CA MET A 75 16.62 11.51 -7.35
C MET A 75 15.39 10.58 -7.33
N ARG A 76 15.33 9.58 -8.22
CA ARG A 76 14.29 8.54 -8.17
C ARG A 76 14.38 7.70 -6.91
N ALA A 77 15.59 7.35 -6.45
CA ALA A 77 15.78 6.62 -5.19
C ALA A 77 15.31 7.46 -4.00
N PHE A 78 15.64 8.76 -3.97
CA PHE A 78 15.15 9.69 -2.96
C PHE A 78 13.61 9.73 -2.89
N TYR A 79 12.92 9.91 -4.03
CA TYR A 79 11.47 9.94 -4.05
C TYR A 79 10.83 8.59 -3.68
N ARG A 80 11.49 7.46 -3.98
CA ARG A 80 11.04 6.13 -3.52
C ARG A 80 11.11 6.02 -2.00
N GLN A 81 12.23 6.44 -1.40
CA GLN A 81 12.38 6.45 0.05
C GLN A 81 11.31 7.34 0.71
N LYS A 82 11.06 8.53 0.16
CA LYS A 82 9.99 9.41 0.67
C LYS A 82 8.60 8.79 0.57
N LYS A 83 8.33 8.03 -0.50
CA LYS A 83 7.06 7.28 -0.65
C LYS A 83 6.95 6.17 0.39
N GLU A 84 8.03 5.46 0.67
CA GLU A 84 8.08 4.42 1.70
C GLU A 84 7.84 5.00 3.11
N GLU A 85 8.56 6.06 3.48
CA GLU A 85 8.37 6.79 4.75
C GLU A 85 6.91 7.25 4.93
N HIS A 86 6.32 7.81 3.86
CA HIS A 86 4.93 8.22 3.88
C HIS A 86 3.98 7.04 4.12
N ASN A 87 4.18 5.93 3.40
CA ASN A 87 3.35 4.73 3.54
C ASN A 87 3.44 4.13 4.95
N LEU A 88 4.63 4.10 5.55
CA LEU A 88 4.83 3.63 6.92
C LEU A 88 4.07 4.51 7.92
N ARG A 89 4.11 5.84 7.74
CA ARG A 89 3.33 6.77 8.57
C ARG A 89 1.83 6.52 8.45
N GLN A 90 1.30 6.42 7.22
CA GLN A 90 -0.12 6.14 7.01
C GLN A 90 -0.54 4.80 7.64
N MET A 91 0.32 3.78 7.57
CA MET A 91 0.07 2.50 8.22
C MET A 91 0.01 2.65 9.74
N PHE A 92 0.95 3.38 10.34
CA PHE A 92 0.99 3.62 11.78
C PHE A 92 -0.26 4.36 12.28
N GLU A 93 -0.65 5.43 11.58
CA GLU A 93 -1.88 6.18 11.89
C GLU A 93 -3.12 5.28 11.84
N ARG A 94 -3.25 4.44 10.80
CA ARG A 94 -4.35 3.48 10.68
C ARG A 94 -4.37 2.44 11.79
N LYS A 95 -3.21 1.89 12.17
CA LYS A 95 -3.09 0.95 13.29
C LYS A 95 -3.56 1.59 14.59
N THR A 96 -3.10 2.81 14.86
CA THR A 96 -3.53 3.58 16.04
C THR A 96 -5.03 3.84 16.03
N TYR A 97 -5.58 4.30 14.90
CA TYR A 97 -7.01 4.51 14.75
C TYR A 97 -7.82 3.24 15.00
N TYR A 98 -7.43 2.09 14.43
CA TYR A 98 -8.16 0.84 14.66
C TYR A 98 -8.14 0.41 16.12
N SER A 99 -7.00 0.56 16.80
CA SER A 99 -6.92 0.29 18.24
C SER A 99 -7.83 1.22 19.05
N LYS A 100 -7.85 2.52 18.74
CA LYS A 100 -8.74 3.48 19.43
C LYS A 100 -10.21 3.23 19.13
N ARG A 101 -10.54 2.85 17.90
CA ARG A 101 -11.90 2.47 17.50
C ARG A 101 -12.38 1.25 18.25
N GLU A 102 -11.54 0.24 18.42
CA GLU A 102 -11.87 -0.96 19.19
C GLU A 102 -12.13 -0.62 20.66
N LEU A 103 -11.30 0.22 21.29
CA LEU A 103 -11.53 0.71 22.66
C LEU A 103 -12.85 1.48 22.78
N ALA A 104 -13.17 2.35 21.82
CA ALA A 104 -14.43 3.08 21.78
C ALA A 104 -15.64 2.15 21.58
N GLN A 105 -15.49 1.05 20.84
CA GLN A 105 -16.54 0.04 20.68
C GLN A 105 -16.75 -0.78 21.96
N GLN A 106 -15.67 -1.12 22.67
CA GLN A 106 -15.73 -1.87 23.93
C GLN A 106 -16.25 -1.03 25.10
N SER A 107 -15.99 0.29 25.10
CA SER A 107 -16.36 1.20 26.18
C SER A 107 -16.88 2.55 25.65
N PRO A 108 -18.05 2.57 24.98
CA PRO A 108 -18.55 3.72 24.23
C PRO A 108 -18.94 4.93 25.09
N ARG A 109 -19.21 4.73 26.38
CA ARG A 109 -19.51 5.82 27.32
C ARG A 109 -18.27 6.54 27.85
N GLN A 110 -17.08 5.95 27.67
CA GLN A 110 -15.82 6.46 28.21
C GLN A 110 -14.87 6.94 27.11
N HIS A 111 -14.99 6.38 25.90
CA HIS A 111 -14.06 6.62 24.81
C HIS A 111 -14.79 6.96 23.52
N MET A 112 -14.25 7.94 22.79
CA MET A 112 -14.66 8.30 21.44
C MET A 112 -13.46 8.18 20.52
N SER A 113 -13.66 7.66 19.31
CA SER A 113 -12.62 7.53 18.29
C SER A 113 -13.05 8.29 17.04
N ILE A 114 -12.27 9.29 16.65
CA ILE A 114 -12.49 10.10 15.45
C ILE A 114 -11.29 9.93 14.53
N ILE A 115 -11.55 9.73 13.24
CA ILE A 115 -10.54 9.84 12.18
C ILE A 115 -10.70 11.19 11.51
N ILE A 116 -9.59 11.92 11.39
CA ILE A 116 -9.51 13.18 10.65
C ILE A 116 -8.48 12.95 9.53
N ASP A 117 -8.84 12.13 8.56
CA ASP A 117 -8.15 12.12 7.28
C ASP A 117 -8.86 13.13 6.38
N GLY A 118 -8.13 14.05 5.75
CA GLY A 118 -8.69 15.06 4.84
C GLY A 118 -9.23 14.46 3.53
N MET A 119 -9.95 13.34 3.63
CA MET A 119 -10.72 12.71 2.59
C MET A 119 -12.12 13.31 2.65
N ASP A 120 -12.61 13.89 1.54
CA ASP A 120 -14.01 14.33 1.45
C ASP A 120 -14.91 13.12 1.76
N GLN A 121 -15.74 13.26 2.80
CA GLN A 121 -16.68 12.25 3.27
C GLN A 121 -17.95 12.21 2.43
#